data_AF-A0A1E5Q9I7-F1
#
_entry.id   AF-A0A1E5Q9I7-F1
#
_cell.length_a   1.000
_cell.length_b   1.000
_cell.length_c   1.000
_cell.angle_alpha   90.00
_cell.angle_beta   90.00
_cell.angle_gamma   90.00
#
_symmetry.space_group_name_H-M   'P 1'
#
loop_
_entity.id
_entity.type
_entity.pdbx_description
1 polymer ?
#
loop_
_entity_poly.entity_id
_entity_poly.type
_entity_poly.pdbx_seq_one_letter_code
_entity_poly.pdbx_strand_id
1 'polypeptide(L)' 'MNANDLPQDIRLWLLAAGKDTGVLEQDVPLPMAHDAIKRGLVREASGDWVLTVQGRNAIDKLLSKLPMSRRVGQPLT' A
#
# COMPACT_ATOMS: atom_id res chain seq x y z
N MET A 1 12.32 7.13 0.28
CA MET A 1 11.95 5.90 1.00
C MET A 1 11.82 4.76 0.00
N ASN A 2 12.51 3.63 0.25
CA ASN A 2 12.36 2.41 -0.53
C ASN A 2 11.19 1.63 0.09
N ALA A 3 10.24 1.15 -0.72
CA ALA A 3 9.06 0.48 -0.16
C ALA A 3 9.36 -0.90 0.46
N ASN A 4 10.57 -1.42 0.23
CA ASN A 4 11.09 -2.62 0.90
C ASN A 4 11.50 -2.37 2.37
N ASP A 5 11.64 -1.10 2.78
CA ASP A 5 11.98 -0.71 4.16
C ASP A 5 10.72 -0.62 5.06
N LEU A 6 9.55 -0.95 4.50
CA LEU A 6 8.28 -1.01 5.22
C LEU A 6 8.09 -2.40 5.82
N PRO A 7 7.70 -2.51 7.10
CA PRO A 7 7.21 -3.74 7.70
C PRO A 7 6.16 -4.42 6.80
N GLN A 8 6.19 -5.75 6.76
CA GLN A 8 5.29 -6.53 5.90
C GLN A 8 3.82 -6.16 6.11
N ASP A 9 3.41 -5.96 7.35
CA ASP A 9 2.03 -5.66 7.71
C ASP A 9 1.60 -4.29 7.19
N ILE A 10 2.47 -3.28 7.27
CA ILE A 10 2.22 -1.95 6.68
C ILE A 10 2.04 -2.06 5.17
N ARG A 11 2.86 -2.87 4.48
CA ARG A 11 2.70 -3.05 3.02
C ARG A 11 1.36 -3.69 2.68
N LEU A 12 0.96 -4.73 3.41
CA LEU A 12 -0.32 -5.42 3.18
C LEU A 12 -1.50 -4.48 3.41
N TRP A 13 -1.44 -3.65 4.44
CA TRP A 13 -2.48 -2.67 4.69
C TRP A 13 -2.55 -1.57 3.64
N LEU A 14 -1.40 -1.02 3.24
CA LEU A 14 -1.36 -0.05 2.14
C LEU A 14 -1.92 -0.66 0.83
N LEU A 15 -1.69 -1.95 0.58
CA LEU A 15 -2.26 -2.67 -0.57
C LEU A 15 -3.76 -2.93 -0.44
N ALA A 16 -4.30 -2.97 0.77
CA ALA A 16 -5.72 -3.08 1.05
C ALA A 16 -6.47 -1.74 0.89
N ALA A 17 -5.75 -0.62 0.70
CA ALA A 17 -6.39 0.65 0.41
C ALA A 17 -7.22 0.59 -0.87
N GLY A 18 -8.41 1.19 -0.86
CA GLY A 18 -9.22 1.34 -2.06
C GLY A 18 -8.43 2.04 -3.16
N LYS A 19 -8.31 1.43 -4.35
CA LYS A 19 -7.49 1.96 -5.45
C LYS A 19 -7.84 3.40 -5.84
N ASP A 20 -9.13 3.71 -5.81
CA ASP A 20 -9.64 5.02 -6.25
C ASP A 20 -9.72 6.02 -5.09
N THR A 21 -10.19 5.56 -3.94
CA THR A 21 -10.46 6.40 -2.76
C THR A 21 -9.21 6.62 -1.90
N GLY A 22 -8.27 5.67 -1.89
CA GLY A 22 -7.14 5.62 -0.97
C GLY A 22 -7.54 5.44 0.48
N VAL A 23 -8.79 5.08 0.76
CA VAL A 23 -9.30 4.79 2.10
C VAL A 23 -8.86 3.37 2.49
N LEU A 24 -8.41 3.22 3.72
CA LEU A 24 -7.93 1.98 4.32
C LEU A 24 -8.99 1.42 5.25
N GLU A 25 -9.14 0.09 5.29
CA GLU A 25 -10.03 -0.55 6.25
C GLU A 25 -9.56 -0.29 7.69
N GLN A 26 -10.52 0.00 8.58
CA GLN A 26 -10.29 0.53 9.93
C GLN A 26 -9.69 -0.50 10.91
N ASP A 27 -9.79 -1.81 10.62
CA ASP A 27 -9.39 -2.90 11.51
C ASP A 27 -7.88 -3.17 11.51
N VAL A 28 -7.07 -2.12 11.56
CA VAL A 28 -5.63 -2.26 11.70
C VAL A 28 -5.15 -2.01 13.13
N PRO A 29 -4.27 -2.87 13.67
CA PRO A 29 -3.68 -2.66 14.97
C PRO A 29 -3.07 -1.26 15.09
N LEU A 30 -3.43 -0.53 16.15
CA LEU A 30 -2.93 0.81 16.45
C LEU A 30 -1.40 1.00 16.30
N PRO A 31 -0.52 0.04 16.67
CA PRO A 31 0.92 0.19 16.48
C PRO A 31 1.33 0.39 15.02
N MET A 32 0.59 -0.24 14.11
CA MET A 32 0.86 -0.25 12.68
C MET A 32 0.35 1.04 12.02
N ALA A 33 -0.84 1.50 12.41
CA ALA A 33 -1.35 2.81 12.03
C ALA A 33 -0.38 3.91 12.51
N HIS A 34 0.09 3.83 13.76
CA HIS A 34 1.04 4.79 14.33
C HIS A 34 2.36 4.85 13.56
N ASP A 35 2.96 3.71 13.19
CA ASP A 35 4.18 3.70 12.40
C ASP A 35 3.95 4.24 10.98
N ALA A 36 2.83 3.91 10.33
CA ALA A 36 2.49 4.44 9.02
C ALA A 36 2.25 5.97 9.04
N ILE A 37 1.65 6.51 10.10
CA ILE A 37 1.47 7.96 10.31
C ILE A 37 2.83 8.63 10.52
N LYS A 38 3.68 8.07 11.40
CA LYS A 38 5.04 8.59 11.65
C LYS A 38 5.87 8.65 10.36
N ARG A 39 5.67 7.68 9.47
CA ARG A 39 6.32 7.62 8.15
C ARG A 39 5.64 8.49 7.09
N GLY A 40 4.54 9.15 7.41
CA GLY A 40 3.80 10.03 6.51
C GLY A 40 3.04 9.31 5.40
N LEU A 41 2.78 8.01 5.53
CA LEU A 41 2.16 7.18 4.50
C LEU A 41 0.63 7.27 4.52
N VAL A 42 0.06 7.47 5.71
CA VAL A 42 -1.37 7.55 5.95
C VAL A 42 -1.68 8.75 6.84
N ARG A 43 -2.92 9.24 6.76
CA ARG A 43 -3.47 10.25 7.64
C ARG A 43 -4.88 9.88 8.04
N GLU A 44 -5.32 10.33 9.20
CA GLU A 44 -6.72 10.26 9.58
C GLU A 44 -7.51 11.36 8.85
N ALA A 45 -8.65 11.01 8.29
CA ALA A 45 -9.62 11.94 7.72
C ALA A 45 -11.03 11.49 8.09
N SER A 46 -11.72 12.26 8.91
CA SER A 46 -13.12 12.02 9.30
C SER A 46 -13.39 10.66 9.95
N GLY A 47 -12.43 10.14 10.72
CA GLY A 47 -12.52 8.82 11.35
C GLY A 47 -12.05 7.65 10.48
N ASP A 48 -11.69 7.90 9.22
CA ASP A 48 -11.11 6.91 8.32
C ASP A 48 -9.61 7.13 8.13
N TRP A 49 -8.89 6.05 7.86
CA TRP A 49 -7.49 6.11 7.45
C TRP A 49 -7.41 6.30 5.94
N VAL A 50 -6.65 7.30 5.50
CA VAL A 50 -6.50 7.63 4.08
C VAL A 50 -5.03 7.72 3.71
N LEU A 51 -4.67 7.13 2.57
CA LEU A 51 -3.34 7.25 1.99
C LEU A 51 -2.98 8.70 1.68
N THR A 52 -1.77 9.09 2.06
CA THR A 52 -1.16 10.33 1.57
C THR A 52 -0.60 10.11 0.16
N VAL A 53 -0.16 11.20 -0.48
CA VAL A 53 0.60 11.13 -1.74
C VAL A 53 1.85 10.25 -1.58
N GLN A 54 2.52 10.29 -0.42
CA GLN A 54 3.69 9.45 -0.15
C GLN A 54 3.30 7.97 -0.01
N GLY A 55 2.18 7.67 0.65
CA GLY A 55 1.63 6.31 0.74
C GLY A 55 1.31 5.73 -0.64
N ARG A 56 0.63 6.50 -1.50
CA ARG A 56 0.34 6.10 -2.89
C ARG A 56 1.62 5.82 -3.69
N ASN A 57 2.60 6.73 -3.62
CA ASN A 57 3.90 6.53 -4.28
C ASN A 57 4.65 5.29 -3.74
N ALA A 58 4.50 4.96 -2.46
CA ALA A 58 5.09 3.77 -1.87
C ALA A 58 4.43 2.49 -2.42
N ILE A 59 3.09 2.49 -2.58
CA ILE A 59 2.34 1.40 -3.19
C ILE A 59 2.72 1.22 -4.66
N ASP A 60 2.76 2.29 -5.44
CA ASP A 60 3.15 2.21 -6.86
C ASP A 60 4.55 1.62 -7.02
N LYS A 61 5.47 1.98 -6.13
CA LYS A 61 6.81 1.38 -6.07
C LYS A 61 6.79 -0.10 -5.68
N LEU A 62 5.91 -0.53 -4.78
CA LEU A 62 5.73 -1.96 -4.46
C LEU A 62 5.20 -2.73 -5.68
N LEU A 63 4.16 -2.21 -6.32
CA LEU A 63 3.52 -2.85 -7.47
C LEU A 63 4.44 -2.89 -8.68
N SER A 64 5.24 -1.86 -8.92
CA SER A 64 6.24 -1.83 -10.00
C SER A 64 7.39 -2.83 -9.80
N LYS A 65 7.63 -3.27 -8.56
CA LYS A 65 8.67 -4.26 -8.21
C LYS A 65 8.14 -5.69 -8.12
N LEU A 66 6.83 -5.90 -8.17
CA LEU A 66 6.27 -7.23 -8.39
C LEU A 66 6.61 -7.61 -9.84
N PRO A 67 7.28 -8.74 -10.10
CA PRO A 67 7.44 -9.21 -11.45
C PRO A 67 6.05 -9.35 -12.06
N MET A 68 5.81 -8.69 -13.20
CA MET A 68 4.68 -9.03 -14.06
C MET A 68 4.79 -10.53 -14.32
N SER A 69 4.02 -11.33 -13.59
CA SER A 69 3.91 -12.75 -13.86
C SER A 69 3.49 -12.87 -15.32
N ARG A 70 4.38 -13.49 -16.10
CA ARG A 70 4.26 -13.79 -17.53
C ARG A 70 2.81 -13.97 -17.93
N ARG A 71 2.38 -13.20 -18.93
CA ARG A 71 1.12 -13.44 -19.64
C ARG A 71 1.04 -14.92 -20.01
N VAL A 72 -0.01 -15.57 -19.54
CA VAL A 72 -0.44 -16.89 -20.00
C VAL A 72 -0.81 -16.77 -21.49
N GLY A 73 -0.30 -17.68 -22.33
CA GLY A 73 -0.78 -17.89 -23.70
C GLY A 73 0.10 -17.34 -24.83
N GLN A 74 1.17 -18.04 -25.17
CA GLN A 74 1.66 -18.07 -26.55
C GLN A 74 1.33 -19.44 -27.14
N PRO A 75 0.54 -19.54 -28.23
CA PRO A 75 0.46 -20.77 -28.98
C PRO A 75 1.79 -20.97 -29.72
N LEU A 76 2.37 -22.16 -29.59
CA LEU A 76 3.49 -22.60 -30.41
C LEU A 76 2.95 -22.86 -31.82
N THR A 77 3.28 -21.98 -32.76
CA THR A 77 3.20 -22.24 -34.21
C THR A 77 4.56 -22.69 -34.71
#